data_AF-A0A4U7DUW2-F1
#
_entry.id   AF-A0A4U7DUW2-F1
#
_cell.length_a   1.000
_cell.length_b   1.000
_cell.length_c   1.000
_cell.angle_alpha   90.00
_cell.angle_beta   90.00
_cell.angle_gamma   90.00
#
_symmetry.space_group_name_H-M   'P 1'
#
loop_
_entity.id
_entity.type
_entity.pdbx_description
1 polymer ?
#
loop_
_entity_poly.entity_id
_entity_poly.type
_entity_poly.pdbx_seq_one_letter_code
_entity_poly.pdbx_strand_id
1 'polypeptide(L)'
;MKMNRRSVLGAIGVVGVGTGAAFGSGAFSSTTAQRAVEVNVFGAGVSDSGVDGLVSGLTETEEKDLADDITANFVDVLVDASSDTVDIYNEAGDSRESTDGTDIFPENPNSTETYSGIGSNYVSLVANDVTIVFGDDNGLPPNSTVSYDELFAFVENDTTSYNVTFGDTNGGSILSSVNESDVSSGSTVEVSSSSSSPVNAEVETGTSGNSREALDIRIEETPSP
;
A
#
# COMPACT_ATOMS: atom_id res chain seq x y z
N MET A 1 -42.09 38.70 25.45
CA MET A 1 -42.99 37.56 25.75
C MET A 1 -42.65 36.45 24.76
N LYS A 2 -42.55 35.16 25.05
CA LYS A 2 -42.60 34.35 26.28
C LYS A 2 -42.23 32.92 25.82
N MET A 3 -41.24 32.30 26.47
CA MET A 3 -40.85 30.88 26.33
C MET A 3 -42.00 29.91 26.66
N ASN A 4 -41.89 28.68 26.13
CA ASN A 4 -42.09 27.34 26.75
C ASN A 4 -42.82 26.35 25.82
N ARG A 5 -42.65 25.01 25.88
CA ARG A 5 -42.04 24.11 26.87
C ARG A 5 -41.85 22.71 26.25
N ARG A 6 -40.86 21.99 26.80
CA ARG A 6 -40.64 20.53 26.74
C ARG A 6 -41.92 19.70 26.96
N SER A 7 -41.97 18.51 26.35
CA SER A 7 -42.71 17.33 26.83
C SER A 7 -41.84 16.11 26.51
N VAL A 8 -41.15 15.48 27.47
CA VAL A 8 -41.60 14.64 28.60
C VAL A 8 -41.86 13.19 28.16
N LEU A 9 -40.89 12.34 28.54
CA LEU A 9 -40.99 10.97 29.04
C LEU A 9 -42.37 10.28 28.96
N GLY A 10 -42.44 9.21 28.17
CA GLY A 10 -43.52 8.23 28.18
C GLY A 10 -43.02 6.86 28.62
N ALA A 11 -43.13 6.62 29.93
CA ALA A 11 -43.41 5.35 30.59
C ALA A 11 -42.63 4.08 30.21
N ILE A 12 -41.76 3.69 31.14
CA ILE A 12 -41.39 2.30 31.45
C ILE A 12 -42.67 1.50 31.69
N GLY A 13 -43.01 0.60 30.77
CA GLY A 13 -44.01 -0.44 30.98
C GLY A 13 -43.36 -1.64 31.66
N VAL A 14 -43.44 -1.70 32.99
CA VAL A 14 -43.27 -2.94 33.75
C VAL A 14 -44.43 -3.85 33.38
N VAL A 15 -44.17 -4.89 32.58
CA VAL A 15 -45.12 -5.99 32.39
C VAL A 15 -44.78 -7.08 33.39
N GLY A 16 -45.77 -7.38 34.22
CA GLY A 16 -45.67 -8.22 35.40
C GLY A 16 -45.19 -9.64 35.11
N VAL A 17 -44.46 -10.17 36.09
CA VAL A 17 -44.08 -11.57 36.20
C VAL A 17 -45.35 -12.37 36.52
N GLY A 18 -45.92 -13.01 35.50
CA GLY A 18 -46.96 -14.03 35.65
C GLY A 18 -46.37 -15.37 35.27
N THR A 19 -46.19 -16.24 36.27
CA THR A 19 -45.77 -17.63 36.12
C THR A 19 -46.77 -18.43 35.29
N GLY A 20 -46.32 -18.95 34.14
CA GLY A 20 -47.07 -19.90 33.31
C GLY A 20 -46.28 -20.31 32.06
N ALA A 21 -45.42 -21.33 32.19
CA ALA A 21 -44.98 -22.13 31.05
C ALA A 21 -46.22 -22.88 30.47
N ALA A 22 -46.37 -23.22 29.19
CA ALA A 22 -45.36 -23.71 28.28
C ALA A 22 -45.90 -23.85 26.83
N PHE A 23 -45.00 -23.69 25.84
CA PHE A 23 -44.98 -24.21 24.45
C PHE A 23 -45.94 -23.68 23.35
N GLY A 24 -45.31 -23.16 22.27
CA GLY A 24 -45.82 -23.04 20.90
C GLY A 24 -46.26 -21.60 20.56
N SER A 25 -45.69 -20.86 19.61
CA SER A 25 -44.88 -21.14 18.42
C SER A 25 -44.03 -19.90 18.11
N GLY A 26 -42.79 -20.11 17.66
CA GLY A 26 -41.76 -19.08 17.51
C GLY A 26 -42.20 -17.83 16.75
N ALA A 27 -42.22 -16.70 17.46
CA ALA A 27 -42.06 -15.40 16.84
C ALA A 27 -40.55 -15.19 16.67
N PHE A 28 -40.02 -15.43 15.48
CA PHE A 28 -38.68 -14.97 15.12
C PHE A 28 -38.71 -13.44 15.14
N SER A 29 -38.29 -12.83 16.24
CA SER A 29 -38.02 -11.40 16.28
C SER A 29 -36.66 -11.19 15.60
N SER A 30 -36.65 -10.91 14.30
CA SER A 30 -35.43 -10.47 13.61
C SER A 30 -35.16 -9.01 13.97
N THR A 31 -34.14 -8.76 14.77
CA THR A 31 -33.62 -7.40 14.96
C THR A 31 -32.59 -7.13 13.86
N THR A 32 -32.96 -6.35 12.85
CA THR A 32 -32.00 -5.83 11.86
C THR A 32 -31.28 -4.63 12.47
N ALA A 33 -30.11 -4.85 13.05
CA ALA A 33 -29.19 -3.77 13.39
C ALA A 33 -28.41 -3.40 12.12
N GLN A 34 -28.64 -2.22 11.55
CA GLN A 34 -27.80 -1.68 10.49
C GLN A 34 -26.46 -1.29 11.14
N ARG A 35 -25.41 -2.07 10.86
CA ARG A 35 -24.02 -1.67 11.13
C ARG A 35 -23.50 -1.08 9.83
N ALA A 36 -23.18 0.21 9.82
CA ALA A 36 -22.43 0.81 8.73
C ALA A 36 -20.95 0.45 8.93
N VAL A 37 -20.31 -0.04 7.87
CA VAL A 37 -18.86 -0.24 7.79
C VAL A 37 -18.37 0.82 6.82
N GLU A 38 -17.50 1.70 7.29
CA GLU A 38 -16.82 2.68 6.45
C GLU A 38 -15.43 2.13 6.12
N VAL A 39 -15.06 2.21 4.84
CA VAL A 39 -13.75 1.81 4.33
C VAL A 39 -13.13 3.08 3.76
N ASN A 40 -11.97 3.47 4.26
CA ASN A 40 -11.17 4.53 3.66
C ASN A 40 -10.32 3.91 2.56
N VAL A 41 -10.50 4.37 1.33
CA VAL A 41 -9.70 3.98 0.17
C VAL A 41 -8.84 5.17 -0.20
N PHE A 42 -7.52 4.99 -0.20
CA PHE A 42 -6.57 6.01 -0.67
C PHE A 42 -6.75 6.23 -2.18
N GLY A 43 -6.58 7.47 -2.64
CA GLY A 43 -6.78 7.80 -4.06
C GLY A 43 -8.24 7.85 -4.54
N ALA A 44 -9.24 7.68 -3.67
CA ALA A 44 -10.66 7.76 -4.07
C ALA A 44 -11.11 9.12 -4.66
N GLY A 45 -10.25 10.14 -4.58
CA GLY A 45 -10.48 11.49 -5.11
C GLY A 45 -9.69 11.85 -6.37
N VAL A 46 -8.87 10.94 -6.92
CA VAL A 46 -8.03 11.25 -8.09
C VAL A 46 -8.69 10.81 -9.40
N SER A 47 -8.48 11.60 -10.45
CA SER A 47 -8.88 11.23 -11.81
C SER A 47 -7.89 10.23 -12.40
N ASP A 48 -8.06 8.94 -12.11
CA ASP A 48 -7.24 7.89 -12.75
C ASP A 48 -7.69 7.64 -14.21
N SER A 49 -6.71 7.62 -15.12
CA SER A 49 -6.91 7.48 -16.56
C SER A 49 -7.06 6.04 -17.05
N GLY A 50 -6.92 5.03 -16.18
CA GLY A 50 -7.73 3.82 -16.27
C GLY A 50 -7.01 2.53 -16.64
N VAL A 51 -6.25 1.99 -15.70
CA VAL A 51 -5.99 0.55 -15.58
C VAL A 51 -6.32 0.14 -14.15
N ASP A 52 -7.06 -0.96 -13.97
CA ASP A 52 -7.48 -1.41 -12.63
C ASP A 52 -6.26 -1.64 -11.74
N GLY A 53 -6.21 -0.95 -10.59
CA GLY A 53 -5.10 -1.03 -9.64
C GLY A 53 -3.91 -0.11 -9.93
N LEU A 54 -3.89 0.65 -11.03
CA LEU A 54 -2.81 1.61 -11.34
C LEU A 54 -3.33 3.03 -11.24
N VAL A 55 -2.43 3.96 -10.91
CA VAL A 55 -2.73 5.39 -10.82
C VAL A 55 -1.89 6.13 -11.85
N SER A 56 -2.54 6.74 -12.83
CA SER A 56 -1.87 7.55 -13.86
C SER A 56 -2.75 8.66 -14.45
N GLY A 57 -2.13 9.61 -15.15
CA GLY A 57 -2.77 10.76 -15.77
C GLY A 57 -3.21 11.84 -14.79
N LEU A 58 -2.60 11.90 -13.61
CA LEU A 58 -2.98 12.86 -12.57
C LEU A 58 -2.56 14.28 -12.93
N THR A 59 -3.37 15.27 -12.54
CA THR A 59 -2.88 16.66 -12.50
C THR A 59 -1.91 16.84 -11.34
N GLU A 60 -1.00 17.82 -11.41
CA GLU A 60 -0.07 18.15 -10.33
C GLU A 60 -0.76 18.33 -8.96
N THR A 61 -2.00 18.84 -8.94
CA THR A 61 -2.78 19.00 -7.71
C THR A 61 -3.28 17.66 -7.16
N GLU A 62 -3.81 16.79 -8.03
CA GLU A 62 -4.29 15.46 -7.63
C GLU A 62 -3.14 14.56 -7.19
N GLU A 63 -2.01 14.63 -7.89
CA GLU A 63 -0.80 13.89 -7.52
C GLU A 63 -0.31 14.32 -6.13
N LYS A 64 -0.23 15.63 -5.88
CA LYS A 64 0.13 16.17 -4.57
C LYS A 64 -0.87 15.75 -3.49
N ASP A 65 -2.17 15.82 -3.76
CA ASP A 65 -3.19 15.42 -2.77
C ASP A 65 -3.08 13.92 -2.42
N LEU A 66 -2.81 13.06 -3.40
CA LEU A 66 -2.57 11.63 -3.16
C LEU A 66 -1.28 11.38 -2.38
N ALA A 67 -0.19 12.06 -2.75
CA ALA A 67 1.08 12.00 -2.05
C ALA A 67 0.93 12.37 -0.56
N ASP A 68 0.22 13.48 -0.30
CA ASP A 68 -0.08 13.97 1.04
C ASP A 68 -0.95 12.97 1.81
N ASP A 69 -1.96 12.38 1.17
CA ASP A 69 -2.83 11.37 1.80
C ASP A 69 -2.08 10.09 2.18
N ILE A 70 -1.17 9.60 1.32
CA ILE A 70 -0.35 8.41 1.62
C ILE A 70 0.60 8.72 2.79
N THR A 71 1.42 9.75 2.64
CA THR A 71 2.50 10.08 3.58
C THR A 71 2.00 10.63 4.92
N ALA A 72 0.80 11.21 4.97
CA ALA A 72 0.19 11.60 6.25
C ALA A 72 -0.25 10.40 7.10
N ASN A 73 -0.54 9.25 6.48
CA ASN A 73 -1.02 8.06 7.18
C ASN A 73 0.06 7.00 7.38
N PHE A 74 0.94 6.80 6.41
CA PHE A 74 2.00 5.79 6.44
C PHE A 74 3.25 6.32 5.74
N VAL A 75 4.19 5.44 5.39
CA VAL A 75 5.27 5.76 4.45
C VAL A 75 4.88 5.31 3.05
N ASP A 76 5.38 6.00 2.04
CA ASP A 76 5.33 5.49 0.67
C ASP A 76 6.56 4.63 0.39
N VAL A 77 6.34 3.54 -0.34
CA VAL A 77 7.39 2.60 -0.75
C VAL A 77 7.51 2.68 -2.26
N LEU A 78 8.69 3.04 -2.73
CA LEU A 78 8.94 3.30 -4.13
C LEU A 78 9.96 2.30 -4.69
N VAL A 79 9.78 1.90 -5.95
CA VAL A 79 10.75 1.10 -6.71
C VAL A 79 11.33 1.90 -7.86
N ASP A 80 12.65 1.85 -8.06
CA ASP A 80 13.33 2.50 -9.17
C ASP A 80 13.22 1.67 -10.45
N ALA A 81 12.61 2.25 -11.48
CA ALA A 81 12.53 1.69 -12.83
C ALA A 81 13.56 2.32 -13.79
N SER A 82 14.59 3.02 -13.29
CA SER A 82 15.61 3.66 -14.14
C SER A 82 16.50 2.68 -14.91
N SER A 83 16.62 1.44 -14.42
CA SER A 83 17.42 0.40 -15.08
C SER A 83 16.68 -0.17 -16.28
N ASP A 84 17.41 -0.37 -17.38
CA ASP A 84 16.94 -1.09 -18.58
C ASP A 84 16.65 -2.58 -18.35
N THR A 85 16.78 -3.06 -17.12
CA THR A 85 16.41 -4.40 -16.68
C THR A 85 15.32 -4.38 -15.62
N VAL A 86 14.67 -3.25 -15.36
CA VAL A 86 13.53 -3.16 -14.44
C VAL A 86 12.37 -2.55 -15.19
N ASP A 87 11.36 -3.37 -15.45
CA ASP A 87 10.11 -2.94 -16.08
C ASP A 87 8.97 -3.06 -15.07
N ILE A 88 7.98 -2.19 -15.19
CA ILE A 88 6.76 -2.23 -14.38
C ILE A 88 5.60 -2.75 -15.23
N TYR A 89 4.99 -3.81 -14.73
CA TYR A 89 3.83 -4.45 -15.31
C TYR A 89 2.61 -4.27 -14.40
N ASN A 90 1.42 -4.52 -14.93
CA ASN A 90 0.21 -4.62 -14.13
C ASN A 90 0.29 -5.73 -13.07
N GLU A 91 -0.67 -5.78 -12.14
CA GLU A 91 -0.78 -6.82 -11.09
C GLU A 91 -0.64 -8.25 -11.67
N ALA A 92 -1.30 -8.53 -12.79
CA ALA A 92 -1.24 -9.84 -13.43
C ALA A 92 0.12 -10.17 -14.06
N GLY A 93 0.99 -9.16 -14.24
CA GLY A 93 2.29 -9.20 -14.88
C GLY A 93 2.23 -9.58 -16.37
N ASP A 94 1.10 -9.35 -17.04
CA ASP A 94 0.86 -9.77 -18.43
C ASP A 94 0.98 -8.62 -19.45
N SER A 95 0.90 -7.37 -18.97
CA SER A 95 0.96 -6.16 -19.76
C SER A 95 1.97 -5.20 -19.13
N ARG A 96 2.91 -4.71 -19.95
CA ARG A 96 3.91 -3.74 -19.52
C ARG A 96 3.27 -2.35 -19.48
N GLU A 97 3.40 -1.68 -18.35
CA GLU A 97 2.74 -0.41 -18.07
C GLU A 97 3.74 0.74 -18.04
N SER A 98 4.97 0.50 -17.58
CA SER A 98 6.04 1.48 -17.65
C SER A 98 7.42 0.82 -17.79
N THR A 99 8.30 1.44 -18.58
CA THR A 99 9.70 1.01 -18.77
C THR A 99 10.71 1.87 -18.02
N ASP A 100 10.28 3.02 -17.51
CA ASP A 100 11.16 3.99 -16.85
C ASP A 100 10.55 4.65 -15.62
N GLY A 101 9.35 4.21 -15.22
CA GLY A 101 8.61 4.69 -14.06
C GLY A 101 7.84 5.99 -14.28
N THR A 102 8.00 6.68 -15.41
CA THR A 102 7.47 8.05 -15.58
C THR A 102 6.01 8.12 -16.03
N ASP A 103 5.42 6.99 -16.42
CA ASP A 103 4.05 6.89 -16.95
C ASP A 103 3.01 6.54 -15.87
N ILE A 104 3.45 6.30 -14.63
CA ILE A 104 2.62 5.87 -13.50
C ILE A 104 3.04 6.62 -12.24
N PHE A 105 2.14 6.69 -11.25
CA PHE A 105 2.35 7.52 -10.07
C PHE A 105 3.61 7.12 -9.26
N PRO A 106 4.44 8.10 -8.83
CA PRO A 106 4.33 9.54 -9.11
C PRO A 106 4.85 9.93 -10.51
N GLU A 107 4.00 10.57 -11.33
CA GLU A 107 4.37 11.01 -12.69
C GLU A 107 5.18 12.31 -12.69
N ASN A 108 4.93 13.18 -11.71
CA ASN A 108 5.52 14.50 -11.59
C ASN A 108 6.15 14.72 -10.20
N PRO A 109 7.06 13.85 -9.73
CA PRO A 109 7.54 13.89 -8.34
C PRO A 109 8.21 15.23 -7.98
N ASN A 110 8.83 15.91 -8.96
CA ASN A 110 9.44 17.22 -8.80
C ASN A 110 8.45 18.39 -8.68
N SER A 111 7.15 18.15 -8.92
CA SER A 111 6.09 19.16 -8.78
C SER A 111 5.58 19.28 -7.33
N THR A 112 5.93 18.31 -6.49
CA THR A 112 5.50 18.24 -5.09
C THR A 112 6.71 18.35 -4.16
N GLU A 113 6.53 18.95 -2.98
CA GLU A 113 7.58 18.94 -1.95
C GLU A 113 7.73 17.53 -1.34
N THR A 114 6.66 16.73 -1.34
CA THR A 114 6.55 15.39 -0.76
C THR A 114 7.55 14.40 -1.38
N TYR A 115 7.68 14.39 -2.71
CA TYR A 115 8.68 13.57 -3.42
C TYR A 115 9.97 14.33 -3.76
N SER A 116 10.22 15.48 -3.11
CA SER A 116 11.41 16.27 -3.42
C SER A 116 12.69 15.48 -3.12
N GLY A 117 13.60 15.42 -4.10
CA GLY A 117 14.84 14.66 -3.98
C GLY A 117 14.73 13.17 -4.34
N ILE A 118 13.53 12.66 -4.62
CA ILE A 118 13.33 11.36 -5.26
C ILE A 118 13.47 11.52 -6.78
N GLY A 119 14.09 10.54 -7.44
CA GLY A 119 14.21 10.52 -8.90
C GLY A 119 12.86 10.40 -9.59
N SER A 120 12.75 10.86 -10.85
CA SER A 120 11.50 10.76 -11.63
C SER A 120 11.10 9.33 -12.02
N ASN A 121 12.00 8.36 -11.80
CA ASN A 121 11.85 7.00 -12.32
C ASN A 121 11.32 6.04 -11.24
N TYR A 122 10.99 6.58 -10.07
CA TYR A 122 10.46 5.82 -8.96
C TYR A 122 8.94 5.69 -9.07
N VAL A 123 8.45 4.50 -8.77
CA VAL A 123 7.02 4.15 -8.82
C VAL A 123 6.54 3.75 -7.44
N SER A 124 5.39 4.28 -7.01
CA SER A 124 4.80 3.91 -5.72
C SER A 124 4.18 2.52 -5.77
N LEU A 125 4.63 1.64 -4.88
CA LEU A 125 4.04 0.32 -4.62
C LEU A 125 2.84 0.37 -3.68
N VAL A 126 2.60 1.52 -3.04
CA VAL A 126 1.44 1.74 -2.17
C VAL A 126 0.25 2.24 -2.98
N ALA A 127 0.49 3.12 -3.95
CA ALA A 127 -0.53 3.64 -4.84
C ALA A 127 -0.89 2.69 -5.98
N ASN A 128 0.06 1.87 -6.43
CA ASN A 128 -0.10 1.01 -7.60
C ASN A 128 0.03 -0.47 -7.24
N ASP A 129 -0.89 -1.28 -7.75
CA ASP A 129 -0.83 -2.74 -7.73
C ASP A 129 -0.10 -3.25 -8.99
N VAL A 130 1.19 -3.51 -8.84
CA VAL A 130 2.13 -3.76 -9.95
C VAL A 130 2.90 -5.06 -9.77
N THR A 131 3.35 -5.60 -10.89
CA THR A 131 4.43 -6.60 -10.92
C THR A 131 5.73 -5.93 -11.35
N ILE A 132 6.77 -6.03 -10.54
CA ILE A 132 8.14 -5.63 -10.93
C ILE A 132 8.76 -6.78 -11.72
N VAL A 133 9.21 -6.50 -12.95
CA VAL A 133 9.80 -7.51 -13.84
C VAL A 133 11.26 -7.19 -14.08
N PHE A 134 12.13 -8.15 -13.76
CA PHE A 134 13.56 -8.01 -13.94
C PHE A 134 14.05 -8.69 -15.23
N GLY A 135 14.72 -7.93 -16.09
CA GLY A 135 15.43 -8.40 -17.28
C GLY A 135 14.52 -8.85 -18.42
N ASP A 136 13.34 -8.26 -18.59
CA ASP A 136 12.41 -8.68 -19.65
C ASP A 136 13.00 -8.48 -21.06
N ASP A 137 13.52 -7.29 -21.35
CA ASP A 137 14.10 -6.99 -22.67
C ASP A 137 15.54 -7.48 -22.82
N ASN A 138 16.36 -7.24 -21.80
CA ASN A 138 17.82 -7.45 -21.87
C ASN A 138 18.28 -8.78 -21.28
N GLY A 139 17.39 -9.48 -20.56
CA GLY A 139 17.72 -10.68 -19.80
C GLY A 139 18.61 -10.39 -18.59
N LEU A 140 18.59 -11.31 -17.62
CA LEU A 140 19.61 -11.37 -16.59
C LEU A 140 20.50 -12.61 -16.76
N PRO A 141 21.78 -12.57 -16.34
CA PRO A 141 22.64 -13.75 -16.36
C PRO A 141 22.02 -14.88 -15.52
N PRO A 142 22.02 -16.15 -15.98
CA PRO A 142 21.42 -17.26 -15.23
C PRO A 142 22.28 -17.66 -14.02
N ASN A 143 21.66 -18.17 -12.95
CA ASN A 143 22.31 -18.59 -11.70
C ASN A 143 23.24 -17.52 -11.12
N SER A 144 22.78 -16.28 -11.10
CA SER A 144 23.56 -15.12 -10.68
C SER A 144 22.80 -14.30 -9.65
N THR A 145 23.55 -13.60 -8.83
CA THR A 145 23.04 -12.52 -7.98
C THR A 145 23.29 -11.22 -8.72
N VAL A 146 22.23 -10.47 -9.00
CA VAL A 146 22.27 -9.16 -9.66
C VAL A 146 21.95 -8.11 -8.61
N SER A 147 22.89 -7.20 -8.37
CA SER A 147 22.70 -6.09 -7.43
C SER A 147 22.12 -4.88 -8.17
N TYR A 148 21.11 -4.27 -7.56
CA TYR A 148 20.51 -3.02 -7.98
C TYR A 148 20.81 -1.96 -6.92
N ASP A 149 21.57 -0.95 -7.31
CA ASP A 149 21.83 0.20 -6.45
C ASP A 149 20.55 1.04 -6.34
N GLU A 150 20.22 1.48 -5.12
CA GLU A 150 19.11 2.39 -4.88
C GLU A 150 17.75 1.87 -5.41
N LEU A 151 17.54 0.54 -5.50
CA LEU A 151 16.31 -0.03 -6.07
C LEU A 151 15.04 0.41 -5.34
N PHE A 152 15.10 0.59 -4.02
CA PHE A 152 13.95 1.03 -3.25
C PHE A 152 14.22 2.37 -2.60
N ALA A 153 13.23 3.25 -2.68
CA ALA A 153 13.19 4.50 -1.96
C ALA A 153 11.96 4.54 -1.07
N PHE A 154 12.01 5.40 -0.06
CA PHE A 154 10.92 5.64 0.87
C PHE A 154 10.64 7.12 0.97
N VAL A 155 9.37 7.46 1.09
CA VAL A 155 8.95 8.80 1.51
C VAL A 155 8.34 8.68 2.88
N GLU A 156 8.96 9.37 3.83
CA GLU A 156 8.63 9.27 5.24
C GLU A 156 7.27 9.87 5.59
N ASN A 157 6.73 9.43 6.72
CA ASN A 157 5.74 10.18 7.45
C ASN A 157 6.46 11.19 8.36
N ASP A 158 6.04 12.45 8.35
CA ASP A 158 6.68 13.51 9.12
C ASP A 158 6.60 13.35 10.64
N THR A 159 5.69 12.51 11.14
CA THR A 159 5.33 12.44 12.56
C THR A 159 5.61 11.10 13.22
N THR A 160 5.63 10.02 12.44
CA THR A 160 5.70 8.64 12.93
C THR A 160 6.75 7.88 12.13
N SER A 161 7.65 7.18 12.82
CA SER A 161 8.56 6.25 12.14
C SER A 161 7.84 4.95 11.82
N TYR A 162 8.20 4.33 10.69
CA TYR A 162 7.65 3.07 10.24
C TYR A 162 8.75 2.05 9.95
N ASN A 163 8.45 0.78 10.18
CA ASN A 163 9.21 -0.34 9.67
C ASN A 163 8.55 -0.81 8.37
N VAL A 164 9.32 -0.83 7.29
CA VAL A 164 8.95 -1.47 6.03
C VAL A 164 9.65 -2.81 5.96
N THR A 165 8.88 -3.90 6.06
CA THR A 165 9.38 -5.26 5.96
C THR A 165 9.06 -5.85 4.60
N PHE A 166 10.08 -6.26 3.87
CA PHE A 166 9.99 -7.05 2.65
C PHE A 166 10.11 -8.54 3.00
N GLY A 167 9.11 -9.33 2.64
CA GLY A 167 9.11 -10.77 2.80
C GLY A 167 8.51 -11.29 4.10
N ASP A 168 9.24 -12.18 4.79
CA ASP A 168 8.79 -13.02 5.93
C ASP A 168 7.83 -14.15 5.52
N THR A 169 6.62 -13.83 5.08
CA THR A 169 5.64 -14.87 4.68
C THR A 169 5.76 -15.25 3.20
N ASN A 170 5.83 -14.28 2.28
CA ASN A 170 6.08 -14.49 0.86
C ASN A 170 7.22 -13.60 0.34
N GLY A 171 8.13 -14.18 -0.44
CA GLY A 171 9.26 -13.49 -1.07
C GLY A 171 10.59 -14.16 -0.76
N GLY A 172 11.69 -13.62 -1.28
CA GLY A 172 13.04 -14.11 -0.98
C GLY A 172 13.57 -15.16 -1.95
N SER A 173 12.81 -15.51 -2.99
CA SER A 173 13.24 -16.50 -4.01
C SER A 173 13.79 -15.85 -5.28
N ILE A 174 13.35 -14.62 -5.58
CA ILE A 174 13.83 -13.77 -6.67
C ILE A 174 14.45 -12.52 -6.06
N LEU A 175 13.69 -11.65 -5.40
CA LEU A 175 14.23 -10.55 -4.59
C LEU A 175 14.83 -11.14 -3.30
N SER A 176 16.15 -11.37 -3.29
CA SER A 176 16.81 -12.13 -2.23
C SER A 176 17.19 -11.25 -1.04
N SER A 177 17.63 -10.02 -1.30
CA SER A 177 18.00 -9.07 -0.25
C SER A 177 17.51 -7.66 -0.53
N VAL A 178 17.19 -6.94 0.55
CA VAL A 178 16.93 -5.49 0.54
C VAL A 178 17.74 -4.90 1.68
N ASN A 179 18.48 -3.82 1.44
CA ASN A 179 19.35 -3.18 2.42
C ASN A 179 20.26 -4.19 3.16
N GLU A 180 20.93 -5.05 2.40
CA GLU A 180 21.86 -6.09 2.88
C GLU A 180 21.24 -7.16 3.80
N SER A 181 19.91 -7.20 3.90
CA SER A 181 19.17 -8.16 4.74
C SER A 181 18.29 -9.09 3.91
N ASP A 182 18.19 -10.35 4.33
CA ASP A 182 17.50 -11.42 3.58
C ASP A 182 15.97 -11.25 3.60
N VAL A 183 15.36 -11.13 2.42
CA VAL A 183 13.89 -11.02 2.26
C VAL A 183 13.18 -12.30 2.71
N SER A 184 13.80 -13.46 2.51
CA SER A 184 13.23 -14.75 2.94
C SER A 184 12.98 -14.86 4.45
N SER A 185 13.58 -13.97 5.25
CA SER A 185 13.41 -13.88 6.70
C SER A 185 12.76 -12.58 7.18
N GLY A 186 12.30 -11.74 6.26
CA GLY A 186 11.76 -10.41 6.54
C GLY A 186 12.86 -9.36 6.63
N SER A 187 13.28 -8.81 5.50
CA SER A 187 14.20 -7.67 5.47
C SER A 187 13.46 -6.41 5.91
N THR A 188 13.92 -5.74 6.96
CA THR A 188 13.23 -4.57 7.53
C THR A 188 14.08 -3.31 7.44
N VAL A 189 13.47 -2.26 6.91
CA VAL A 189 14.04 -0.90 6.85
C VAL A 189 13.24 0.01 7.77
N GLU A 190 13.91 0.68 8.70
CA GLU A 190 13.30 1.75 9.50
C GLU A 190 13.32 3.06 8.70
N VAL A 191 12.14 3.63 8.49
CA VAL A 191 11.90 4.88 7.78
C VAL A 191 11.42 5.92 8.77
N SER A 192 12.15 7.02 8.86
CA SER A 192 11.90 8.14 9.77
C SER A 192 12.34 9.45 9.10
N SER A 193 11.88 10.58 9.61
CA SER A 193 12.31 11.92 9.17
C SER A 193 13.80 12.22 9.36
N SER A 194 14.57 11.31 9.98
CA SER A 194 16.03 11.45 10.20
C SER A 194 16.89 10.44 9.41
N SER A 195 16.26 9.45 8.77
CA SER A 195 16.82 8.42 7.85
C SER A 195 15.66 7.47 7.49
N SER A 196 15.48 6.89 6.30
CA SER A 196 16.40 6.48 5.24
C SER A 196 15.65 6.42 3.89
N SER A 197 16.40 6.62 2.80
CA SER A 197 16.08 6.39 1.38
C SER A 197 17.23 7.02 0.56
N PRO A 198 17.68 6.44 -0.58
CA PRO A 198 17.34 5.12 -1.14
C PRO A 198 18.21 3.97 -0.59
N VAL A 199 17.79 2.72 -0.83
CA VAL A 199 18.47 1.48 -0.41
C VAL A 199 18.67 0.51 -1.58
N ASN A 200 19.74 -0.27 -1.51
CA ASN A 200 20.10 -1.27 -2.51
C ASN A 200 19.28 -2.57 -2.32
N ALA A 201 19.23 -3.37 -3.38
CA ALA A 201 18.62 -4.69 -3.35
C ALA A 201 19.36 -5.69 -4.25
N GLU A 202 19.11 -6.98 -4.05
CA GLU A 202 19.65 -8.05 -4.88
C GLU A 202 18.55 -8.96 -5.40
N VAL A 203 18.72 -9.41 -6.64
CA VAL A 203 17.87 -10.37 -7.32
C VAL A 203 18.67 -11.63 -7.62
N GLU A 204 18.17 -12.79 -7.20
CA GLU A 204 18.66 -14.10 -7.57
C GLU A 204 17.96 -14.63 -8.83
N THR A 205 18.76 -15.00 -9.82
CA THR A 205 18.27 -15.59 -11.05
C THR A 205 18.46 -17.10 -11.04
N GLY A 206 17.44 -17.83 -11.48
CA GLY A 206 17.52 -19.28 -11.65
C GLY A 206 18.08 -19.71 -13.01
N THR A 207 17.77 -20.96 -13.36
CA THR A 207 17.95 -21.51 -14.73
C THR A 207 16.69 -21.42 -15.58
N SER A 208 15.55 -21.09 -14.96
CA SER A 208 14.26 -21.00 -15.64
C SER A 208 13.93 -19.55 -15.93
N GLY A 209 13.55 -19.25 -17.18
CA GLY A 209 12.98 -17.94 -17.54
C GLY A 209 11.56 -17.79 -16.99
N ASN A 210 11.09 -16.54 -16.88
CA ASN A 210 9.73 -16.18 -16.43
C ASN A 210 9.36 -16.76 -15.06
N SER A 211 10.33 -16.82 -14.15
CA SER A 211 10.06 -17.15 -12.75
C SER A 211 9.29 -15.99 -12.11
N ARG A 212 8.34 -16.32 -11.23
CA ARG A 212 7.55 -15.33 -10.49
C ARG A 212 7.55 -15.67 -9.02
N GLU A 213 7.48 -14.64 -8.21
CA GLU A 213 7.24 -14.77 -6.78
C GLU A 213 6.17 -13.78 -6.34
N ALA A 214 5.43 -14.14 -5.30
CA ALA A 214 4.68 -13.16 -4.54
C ALA A 214 5.65 -12.53 -3.53
N LEU A 215 5.52 -11.23 -3.32
CA LEU A 215 6.29 -10.48 -2.35
C LEU A 215 5.32 -9.81 -1.38
N ASP A 216 5.47 -10.12 -0.09
CA ASP A 216 4.76 -9.37 0.94
C ASP A 216 5.58 -8.13 1.30
N ILE A 217 4.93 -6.96 1.29
CA ILE A 217 5.48 -5.73 1.85
C ILE A 217 4.55 -5.32 2.99
N ARG A 218 5.12 -5.23 4.20
CA ARG A 218 4.38 -4.87 5.40
C ARG A 218 4.91 -3.56 5.97
N ILE A 219 4.00 -2.62 6.21
CA ILE A 219 4.30 -1.31 6.78
C ILE A 219 3.65 -1.23 8.16
N GLU A 220 4.46 -1.04 9.19
CA GLU A 220 4.00 -0.98 10.59
C GLU A 220 4.67 0.18 11.32
N GLU A 221 3.93 0.85 12.21
CA GLU A 221 4.52 1.87 13.07
C GLU A 221 5.68 1.27 13.88
N THR A 222 6.81 1.96 13.90
CA THR A 222 7.96 1.54 14.70
C THR A 222 7.59 1.63 16.19
N PRO A 223 7.74 0.55 16.97
CA PRO A 223 7.39 0.57 18.38
C PRO A 223 8.15 1.67 19.12
N SER A 224 7.42 2.53 19.84
CA SER A 224 8.05 3.49 20.75
C SER A 224 8.79 2.73 21.87
N PRO A 225 10.03 3.12 22.22
CA PRO A 225 10.81 2.47 23.28
C PRO A 225 10.18 2.58 24.68
#